data_AF-A0A353XWB7-F1
#
_entry.id   AF-A0A353XWB7-F1
#
_cell.length_a   1.000
_cell.length_b   1.000
_cell.length_c   1.000
_cell.angle_alpha   90.00
_cell.angle_beta   90.00
_cell.angle_gamma   90.00
#
_symmetry.space_group_name_H-M   'P 1'
#
loop_
_entity.id
_entity.type
_entity.pdbx_description
1 polymer ?
#
loop_
_entity_poly.entity_id
_entity_poly.type
_entity_poly.pdbx_seq_one_letter_code
_entity_poly.pdbx_strand_id
1 'polypeptide(L)' 'MSKNRLVQAYAGASLESGNTWMDSGDISLSDTITGGSIFLGLDNALAPLYFGYGYADTGDSSFYLFMGNPWF' A
#
# COMPACT_ATOMS: atom_id res chain seq x y z
N MET A 1 -7.53 -7.30 33.37
CA MET A 1 -8.53 -7.19 32.29
C MET A 1 -7.99 -7.96 31.09
N SER A 2 -8.45 -9.19 30.87
CA SER A 2 -7.94 -10.06 29.79
C SER A 2 -8.44 -9.56 28.44
N LYS A 3 -7.53 -9.10 27.57
CA LYS A 3 -7.87 -8.69 26.21
C LYS A 3 -7.87 -9.95 25.35
N ASN A 4 -9.04 -10.56 25.14
CA ASN A 4 -9.20 -11.66 24.17
C ASN A 4 -8.96 -11.10 22.77
N ARG A 5 -7.72 -11.12 22.30
CA ARG A 5 -7.31 -10.47 21.04
C ARG A 5 -7.41 -11.45 19.88
N LEU A 6 -8.61 -11.98 19.66
CA LEU A 6 -8.89 -12.87 18.51
C LEU A 6 -8.82 -12.11 17.17
N VAL A 7 -8.91 -10.78 17.22
CA VAL A 7 -8.80 -9.89 16.07
C VAL A 7 -7.98 -8.66 16.44
N GLN A 8 -7.04 -8.27 15.58
CA GLN A 8 -6.29 -7.01 15.69
C GLN A 8 -6.49 -6.19 14.44
N ALA A 9 -6.85 -4.93 14.61
CA ALA A 9 -6.89 -3.98 13.51
C ALA A 9 -5.69 -3.03 13.59
N TYR A 10 -5.16 -2.65 12.44
CA TYR A 10 -4.18 -1.58 12.28
C TYR A 10 -4.51 -0.77 11.03
N ALA A 11 -3.96 0.44 10.98
CA ALA A 11 -4.05 1.31 9.83
C ALA A 11 -2.64 1.77 9.47
N GLY A 12 -2.42 2.05 8.20
CA GLY A 12 -1.16 2.58 7.71
C GLY A 12 -1.35 3.45 6.48
N ALA A 13 -0.27 4.12 6.10
CA ALA A 13 -0.19 4.90 4.89
C ALA A 13 1.19 4.75 4.28
N SER A 14 1.30 4.90 2.96
CA SER A 14 2.56 4.96 2.22
C SER A 14 2.64 6.25 1.41
N LEU A 15 3.87 6.69 1.16
CA LEU A 15 4.20 7.74 0.20
C LEU A 15 5.42 7.28 -0.58
N GLU A 16 5.32 7.29 -1.89
CA GLU A 16 6.27 6.69 -2.81
C GLU A 16 6.46 7.64 -4.01
N SER A 17 7.68 7.73 -4.52
CA SER A 17 7.99 8.54 -5.70
C SER A 17 9.05 7.85 -6.54
N GLY A 18 8.81 7.72 -7.84
CA GLY A 18 9.72 7.03 -8.73
C GLY A 18 9.21 6.94 -10.16
N ASN A 19 10.01 6.37 -11.04
CA ASN A 19 9.64 6.05 -12.42
C ASN A 19 10.53 4.89 -12.93
N THR A 20 10.27 4.43 -14.15
CA THR A 20 11.04 3.39 -14.84
C THR A 20 11.57 3.94 -16.17
N TRP A 21 12.82 3.66 -16.48
CA TRP A 21 13.50 4.13 -17.69
C TRP A 21 14.09 2.96 -18.47
N MET A 22 14.14 3.08 -19.81
CA MET A 22 14.76 2.08 -20.67
C MET A 22 16.28 2.20 -20.71
N ASP A 23 16.79 3.44 -20.76
CA ASP A 23 18.22 3.73 -20.79
C ASP A 23 18.66 4.40 -19.48
N SER A 24 19.85 4.02 -19.00
CA SER A 24 20.39 4.58 -17.76
C SER A 24 20.73 6.08 -17.85
N GLY A 25 20.90 6.60 -19.07
CA GLY A 25 21.10 8.02 -19.34
C GLY A 25 19.87 8.89 -19.10
N ASP A 26 18.67 8.30 -19.06
CA ASP A 26 17.40 9.01 -18.94
C ASP A 26 16.90 9.12 -17.49
N ILE A 27 17.60 8.52 -16.53
CA ILE A 27 17.23 8.53 -15.12
C ILE A 27 17.18 9.97 -14.60
N SER A 28 15.99 10.42 -14.19
CA SER A 28 15.73 11.81 -13.80
C SER A 28 14.67 11.90 -12.71
N LEU A 29 14.86 12.82 -11.75
CA LEU A 29 13.82 13.14 -10.76
C LEU A 29 12.72 14.05 -11.30
N SER A 30 12.91 14.65 -12.47
CA SER A 30 11.93 15.59 -13.06
C SER A 30 10.64 14.89 -13.49
N ASP A 31 10.73 13.61 -13.83
CA ASP A 31 9.63 12.84 -14.42
C ASP A 31 9.17 11.71 -13.47
N THR A 32 9.43 11.83 -12.16
CA THR A 32 8.98 10.86 -11.18
C THR A 32 7.50 11.00 -10.92
N ILE A 33 6.80 9.88 -10.88
CA ILE A 33 5.41 9.79 -10.46
C ILE A 33 5.40 9.69 -8.94
N THR A 34 4.63 10.56 -8.30
CA THR A 34 4.46 10.54 -6.85
C THR A 34 3.09 10.00 -6.50
N GLY A 35 3.07 8.93 -5.70
CA GLY A 35 1.85 8.31 -5.23
C GLY A 35 1.85 8.08 -3.74
N GLY A 36 0.66 7.88 -3.19
CA GLY A 36 0.49 7.50 -1.80
C GLY A 36 -0.72 6.60 -1.64
N SER A 37 -0.75 5.89 -0.50
CA SER A 37 -1.87 5.02 -0.18
C SER A 37 -2.23 5.10 1.29
N ILE A 38 -3.47 4.75 1.60
CA ILE A 38 -3.94 4.46 2.95
C ILE A 38 -4.52 3.06 2.98
N PHE A 39 -4.32 2.36 4.10
CA PHE A 39 -4.83 0.99 4.24
C PHE A 39 -5.22 0.67 5.68
N LEU A 40 -6.13 -0.29 5.79
CA LEU A 40 -6.59 -0.92 7.02
C LEU A 40 -6.24 -2.40 6.94
N GLY A 41 -5.62 -2.93 7.99
CA GLY A 41 -5.32 -4.34 8.15
C GLY A 41 -6.07 -4.93 9.34
N LEU A 42 -6.48 -6.19 9.21
CA LEU A 42 -7.23 -6.94 10.19
C LEU A 42 -6.64 -8.35 10.31
N ASP A 43 -5.83 -8.58 11.35
CA ASP A 43 -5.36 -9.91 11.71
C ASP A 43 -6.51 -10.67 12.38
N ASN A 44 -6.90 -11.80 11.82
CA ASN A 44 -7.88 -12.71 12.40
C ASN A 44 -7.35 -14.16 12.38
N ALA A 45 -8.10 -15.09 12.99
CA ALA A 45 -7.68 -16.49 13.14
C ALA A 45 -7.58 -17.29 11.82
N LEU A 46 -8.18 -16.81 10.72
CA LEU A 46 -8.12 -17.45 9.39
C LEU A 46 -6.92 -16.95 8.60
N ALA A 47 -6.83 -15.64 8.39
CA ALA A 47 -5.73 -14.97 7.69
C ALA A 47 -5.83 -13.44 7.85
N PRO A 48 -4.71 -12.70 7.80
CA PRO A 48 -4.74 -11.24 7.72
C PRO A 48 -5.57 -10.76 6.52
N LEU A 49 -6.39 -9.72 6.72
CA LEU A 49 -7.16 -9.05 5.68
C LEU A 49 -6.70 -7.61 5.56
N TYR A 50 -6.39 -7.14 4.36
CA TYR A 50 -5.98 -5.75 4.09
C TYR A 50 -6.92 -5.12 3.08
N PHE A 51 -7.35 -3.90 3.35
CA PHE A 51 -8.10 -3.06 2.43
C PHE A 51 -7.40 -1.71 2.29
N GLY A 52 -7.23 -1.21 1.08
CA GLY A 52 -6.60 0.09 0.89
C GLY A 52 -6.99 0.80 -0.38
N TYR A 53 -6.59 2.06 -0.42
CA TYR A 53 -6.81 3.00 -1.52
C TYR A 53 -5.50 3.72 -1.82
N GLY A 54 -5.13 3.76 -3.10
CA GLY A 54 -3.95 4.47 -3.60
C GLY A 54 -4.32 5.55 -4.60
N TYR A 55 -3.51 6.61 -4.66
CA TYR A 55 -3.63 7.71 -5.60
C TYR A 55 -2.25 8.19 -6.05
N ALA A 56 -2.10 8.50 -7.34
CA ALA A 56 -0.90 9.07 -7.94
C ALA A 56 -1.15 10.47 -8.50
N ASP A 57 -0.10 11.30 -8.56
CA ASP A 57 -0.16 12.66 -9.11
C ASP A 57 -0.48 12.71 -10.62
N THR A 58 -0.31 11.58 -11.31
CA THR A 58 -0.81 11.36 -12.68
C THR A 58 -2.34 11.32 -12.79
N GLY A 59 -3.05 11.20 -11.67
CA GLY A 59 -4.51 11.05 -11.60
C GLY A 59 -4.99 9.61 -11.50
N ASP A 60 -4.08 8.63 -11.55
CA ASP A 60 -4.40 7.22 -11.36
C ASP A 60 -4.79 6.92 -9.90
N SER A 61 -5.75 6.02 -9.73
CA SER A 61 -6.19 5.57 -8.40
C SER A 61 -6.50 4.07 -8.40
N SER A 62 -6.48 3.46 -7.22
CA SER A 62 -6.71 2.02 -7.09
C SER A 62 -7.33 1.69 -5.74
N PHE A 63 -8.25 0.72 -5.74
CA PHE A 63 -8.72 0.05 -4.53
C PHE A 63 -8.19 -1.38 -4.53
N TYR A 64 -7.74 -1.86 -3.37
CA TYR A 64 -7.23 -3.21 -3.23
C TYR A 64 -7.75 -3.90 -1.97
N LEU A 65 -7.97 -5.21 -2.09
CA LEU A 65 -8.35 -6.11 -1.01
C LEU A 65 -7.45 -7.35 -1.08
N PHE A 66 -6.73 -7.64 0.00
CA PHE A 66 -5.87 -8.81 0.12
C PHE A 66 -6.27 -9.66 1.32
N MET A 67 -6.25 -10.98 1.16
CA MET A 67 -6.43 -11.95 2.24
C MET A 67 -5.26 -12.92 2.25
N GLY A 68 -4.57 -13.05 3.38
CA GLY A 68 -3.28 -13.72 3.49
C GLY A 68 -2.12 -12.74 3.64
N ASN A 69 -0.89 -13.23 3.52
CA ASN A 69 0.30 -12.40 3.60
C ASN A 69 0.54 -11.71 2.23
N PRO A 70 0.42 -10.37 2.13
CA PRO A 70 0.87 -9.68 0.94
C PRO A 70 2.40 -9.82 0.76
N TRP A 71 2.85 -9.88 -0.49
CA TRP A 71 4.26 -10.04 -0.86
C TRP A 71 4.91 -8.71 -1.31
N PHE A 72 4.19 -7.60 -1.13
CA PHE A 72 4.67 -6.24 -1.39
C PHE A 72 5.39 -5.67 -0.17
#